data_AF-A0A9L0IFJ5-F1
#
_entry.id   AF-A0A9L0IFJ5-F1
#
_cell.length_a   1.000
_cell.length_b   1.000
_cell.length_c   1.000
_cell.angle_alpha   90.00
_cell.angle_beta   90.00
_cell.angle_gamma   90.00
#
_symmetry.space_group_name_H-M   'P 1'
#
loop_
_entity.id
_entity.type
_entity.pdbx_description
1 polymer ?
#
loop_
_entity_poly.entity_id
_entity_poly.type
_entity_poly.pdbx_seq_one_letter_code
_entity_poly.pdbx_strand_id
1 'polypeptide(L)'
;MDEIPRGPSNLCRYQIFLYFICAFQNISCGIHYLASVFLTVSPRHICRPPGNMSQVLFRNISSWRSEDIWTLFSTGHEDRLVVQLQDGDIWELTKCHRFWRDNKSSLNYDYTGHKTSFPCSDGYIYDKSKWNSTVVTEWDLVCNREWFARLIQPIFMLGVLLGAVIFGYLSDRIGRRLVLWSTSLGMIFFGVAAGFTFDYYSFMAARFLLAMAAGGYLVVVFVYVTEFIGLKSRTWASIHMHSFFAIGAMVVALTGYLVRTWWIYQIVLSTMTVPFVLCCWMLPETLFWLVSEGRYEEAQQVVDTIAKWNGTSSCKLAELLSLDLNGPVGNKPTEVKKHNLLDLFYDWNIGTRTLTLWLIWFTGSLGFYSFSLNSVNLGGNEYLNLFLMGAVEIPAYVFVCVGMNSFGRRNILAFSLISTALICGVIMVIPNDYHIWSVGATMAGKFAIGAAFGLIYLYTAELYPTLVRSLAVGSGSMVCRVGSIVAPLCVSLSSVWIFMPQLLLGIVAFVSGVLTLMLPETLGKPLATTWEEAAKLDAAKDSSSGELLPTANSTALEEREVIHSEDAGLSE
;
A
#
# COMPACT_ATOMS: atom_id res chain seq x y z
N MET A 1 -10.45 -28.32 -16.10
CA MET A 1 -11.20 -27.04 -16.25
C MET A 1 -10.58 -26.11 -17.31
N ASP A 2 -9.74 -26.63 -18.22
CA ASP A 2 -8.96 -25.84 -19.19
C ASP A 2 -9.55 -25.75 -20.60
N GLU A 3 -10.70 -26.37 -20.86
CA GLU A 3 -11.42 -26.20 -22.12
C GLU A 3 -12.69 -25.35 -21.94
N ILE A 4 -12.47 -24.03 -21.89
CA ILE A 4 -13.49 -23.00 -22.16
C ILE A 4 -12.87 -22.09 -23.24
N PRO A 5 -13.63 -21.67 -24.28
CA PRO A 5 -13.07 -21.36 -25.60
C PRO A 5 -12.06 -20.21 -25.63
N ARG A 6 -11.10 -20.35 -26.55
CA ARG A 6 -9.98 -19.44 -26.82
C ARG A 6 -10.46 -18.02 -27.15
N GLY A 7 -10.20 -17.08 -26.24
CA GLY A 7 -10.27 -15.63 -26.47
C GLY A 7 -9.79 -14.86 -25.23
N PRO A 8 -9.08 -13.71 -25.36
CA PRO A 8 -8.59 -12.93 -24.22
C PRO A 8 -9.68 -12.20 -23.41
N SER A 9 -10.97 -12.43 -23.69
CA SER A 9 -12.07 -11.55 -23.28
C SER A 9 -13.34 -12.27 -22.79
N ASN A 10 -13.28 -13.53 -22.35
CA ASN A 10 -14.47 -14.27 -21.89
C ASN A 10 -14.47 -14.50 -20.36
N LEU A 11 -14.37 -13.42 -19.59
CA LEU A 11 -14.86 -13.44 -18.21
C LEU A 11 -16.39 -13.55 -18.25
N CYS A 12 -16.93 -14.56 -17.60
CA CYS A 12 -18.36 -14.79 -17.56
C CYS A 12 -19.07 -13.70 -16.73
N ARG A 13 -20.33 -13.36 -17.06
CA ARG A 13 -21.09 -12.26 -16.42
C ARG A 13 -21.13 -12.36 -14.89
N TYR A 14 -21.27 -13.58 -14.37
CA TYR A 14 -21.24 -13.84 -12.93
C TYR A 14 -19.89 -13.51 -12.28
N GLN A 15 -18.78 -13.89 -12.91
CA GLN A 15 -17.43 -13.63 -12.42
C GLN A 15 -17.14 -12.12 -12.41
N ILE A 16 -17.60 -11.39 -13.44
CA ILE A 16 -17.47 -9.94 -13.52
C ILE A 16 -18.23 -9.26 -12.36
N PHE A 17 -19.46 -9.71 -12.09
CA PHE A 17 -20.26 -9.18 -10.99
C PHE A 17 -19.59 -9.40 -9.63
N LEU A 18 -19.15 -10.63 -9.33
CA LEU A 18 -18.42 -10.95 -8.10
C LEU A 18 -17.13 -10.13 -7.98
N TYR A 19 -16.39 -10.01 -9.08
CA TYR A 19 -15.17 -9.23 -9.13
C TYR A 19 -15.39 -7.79 -8.72
N PHE A 20 -16.37 -7.09 -9.33
CA PHE A 20 -16.63 -5.68 -9.02
C PHE A 20 -17.13 -5.46 -7.60
N ILE A 21 -17.91 -6.40 -7.04
CA ILE A 21 -18.31 -6.35 -5.62
C ILE A 21 -17.06 -6.39 -4.74
N CYS A 22 -16.21 -7.40 -4.92
CA CYS A 22 -14.96 -7.56 -4.16
C CYS A 22 -14.01 -6.37 -4.35
N ALA A 23 -13.94 -5.82 -5.57
CA ALA A 23 -13.08 -4.71 -5.93
C ALA A 23 -13.55 -3.40 -5.30
N PHE A 24 -14.85 -3.16 -5.24
CA PHE A 24 -15.41 -1.98 -4.58
C PHE A 24 -14.97 -1.89 -3.12
N GLN A 25 -14.89 -3.00 -2.39
CA GLN A 25 -14.39 -2.97 -1.01
C GLN A 25 -12.88 -2.74 -0.89
N ASN A 26 -12.09 -2.97 -1.93
CA ASN A 26 -10.68 -2.54 -1.86
C ASN A 26 -10.55 -1.01 -1.75
N ILE A 27 -11.58 -0.25 -2.14
CA ILE A 27 -11.69 1.19 -1.84
C ILE A 27 -11.70 1.41 -0.33
N SER A 28 -12.47 0.63 0.44
CA SER A 28 -12.51 0.68 1.91
C SER A 28 -11.13 0.47 2.54
N CYS A 29 -10.38 -0.52 2.05
CA CYS A 29 -9.00 -0.73 2.50
C CYS A 29 -8.11 0.49 2.19
N GLY A 30 -8.18 1.04 0.97
CA GLY A 30 -7.46 2.26 0.60
C GLY A 30 -7.79 3.43 1.51
N ILE A 31 -9.08 3.59 1.83
CA ILE A 31 -9.57 4.61 2.75
C ILE A 31 -8.91 4.47 4.12
N HIS A 32 -9.03 3.31 4.76
CA HIS A 32 -8.56 3.15 6.14
C HIS A 32 -7.04 3.17 6.28
N TYR A 33 -6.30 2.71 5.27
CA TYR A 33 -4.84 2.74 5.28
C TYR A 33 -4.27 4.16 5.20
N LEU A 34 -4.92 5.04 4.45
CA LEU A 34 -4.49 6.43 4.25
C LEU A 34 -5.26 7.44 5.11
N ALA A 35 -6.30 7.01 5.83
CA ALA A 35 -7.07 7.87 6.73
C ALA A 35 -6.19 8.65 7.72
N SER A 36 -5.10 8.03 8.19
CA SER A 36 -4.17 8.65 9.14
C SER A 36 -3.47 9.90 8.60
N VAL A 37 -3.34 10.06 7.28
CA VAL A 37 -2.67 11.20 6.64
C VAL A 37 -3.21 12.53 7.18
N PHE A 38 -4.53 12.67 7.32
CA PHE A 38 -5.17 13.87 7.88
C PHE A 38 -5.47 13.78 9.38
N LEU A 39 -5.62 12.57 9.93
CA LEU A 39 -5.93 12.40 11.36
C LEU A 39 -4.75 12.79 12.26
N THR A 40 -3.52 12.50 11.82
CA THR A 40 -2.30 12.71 12.61
C THR A 40 -1.57 14.01 12.27
N VAL A 41 -2.22 14.94 11.56
CA VAL A 41 -1.63 16.24 11.26
C VAL A 41 -1.49 17.03 12.55
N SER A 42 -0.28 17.56 12.78
CA SER A 42 0.01 18.48 13.88
C SER A 42 -0.12 19.91 13.36
N PRO A 43 -1.21 20.62 13.66
CA PRO A 43 -1.32 22.03 13.31
C PRO A 43 -0.29 22.85 14.09
N ARG A 44 -0.07 24.08 13.62
CA ARG A 44 0.77 25.04 14.34
C ARG A 44 0.20 25.24 15.75
N HIS A 45 1.10 25.26 16.74
CA HIS A 45 0.72 25.33 18.14
C HIS A 45 1.71 26.14 18.95
N ILE A 46 1.22 26.72 20.04
CA ILE A 46 1.99 27.45 21.04
C ILE A 46 1.47 27.05 22.42
N CYS A 47 2.29 27.19 23.44
CA CYS A 47 1.86 26.92 24.80
C CYS A 47 0.75 27.87 25.27
N ARG A 48 -0.20 27.37 26.06
CA ARG A 48 -1.22 28.19 26.68
C ARG A 48 -0.61 29.03 27.82
N PRO A 49 -0.92 30.33 27.92
CA PRO A 49 -0.47 31.13 29.06
C PRO A 49 -1.21 30.71 30.35
N PRO A 50 -0.60 30.93 31.53
CA PRO A 50 -1.18 30.52 32.80
C PRO A 50 -2.39 31.36 33.26
N GLY A 51 -2.71 32.46 32.58
CA GLY A 51 -3.81 33.35 32.94
C GLY A 51 -4.44 34.05 31.74
N ASN A 52 -5.37 34.97 32.00
CA ASN A 52 -6.04 35.75 30.96
C ASN A 52 -5.11 36.80 30.37
N MET A 53 -5.04 36.82 29.03
CA MET A 53 -4.22 37.75 28.28
C MET A 53 -4.83 39.16 28.30
N SER A 54 -4.01 40.18 28.51
CA SER A 54 -4.38 41.59 28.33
C SER A 54 -3.91 42.12 26.97
N GLN A 55 -2.68 41.77 26.56
CA GLN A 55 -2.10 42.19 25.30
C GLN A 55 -1.17 41.11 24.73
N VAL A 56 -1.21 40.92 23.41
CA VAL A 56 -0.29 40.03 22.69
C VAL A 56 0.60 40.87 21.80
N LEU A 57 1.90 40.63 21.86
CA LEU A 57 2.91 41.27 21.04
C LEU A 57 3.62 40.22 20.17
N PHE A 58 3.54 40.41 18.86
CA PHE A 58 4.36 39.69 17.90
C PHE A 58 5.17 40.71 17.08
N ARG A 59 6.49 40.75 17.33
CA ARG A 59 7.41 41.76 16.79
C ARG A 59 6.92 43.19 17.09
N ASN A 60 6.39 43.90 16.08
CA ASN A 60 5.86 45.27 16.19
C ASN A 60 4.33 45.35 16.14
N ILE A 61 3.63 44.22 16.00
CA ILE A 61 2.18 44.18 15.88
C ILE A 61 1.61 43.76 17.23
N SER A 62 0.82 44.64 17.83
CA SER A 62 0.01 44.32 19.00
C SER A 62 -1.38 43.87 18.57
N SER A 63 -1.83 42.72 19.06
CA SER A 63 -3.19 42.23 18.85
C SER A 63 -3.87 41.88 20.18
N TRP A 64 -5.21 41.93 20.16
CA TRP A 64 -6.07 41.76 21.33
C TRP A 64 -6.78 40.41 21.34
N ARG A 65 -6.85 39.72 20.18
CA ARG A 65 -7.52 38.43 20.00
C ARG A 65 -6.53 37.32 19.69
N SER A 66 -6.73 36.17 20.33
CA SER A 66 -5.94 34.96 20.15
C SER A 66 -6.05 34.37 18.73
N GLU A 67 -7.13 34.64 18.01
CA GLU A 67 -7.39 34.12 16.68
C GLU A 67 -6.56 34.83 15.59
N ASP A 68 -6.23 36.11 15.79
CA ASP A 68 -5.44 36.90 14.84
C ASP A 68 -3.95 36.54 14.89
N ILE A 69 -3.51 35.84 15.95
CA ILE A 69 -2.12 35.42 16.18
C ILE A 69 -1.58 34.60 15.00
N TRP A 70 -2.39 33.72 14.43
CA TRP A 70 -1.95 32.78 13.38
C TRP A 70 -1.65 33.45 12.05
N THR A 71 -2.29 34.58 11.77
CA THR A 71 -2.07 35.36 10.54
C THR A 71 -0.71 36.05 10.53
N LEU A 72 -0.11 36.25 11.71
CA LEU A 72 1.16 36.95 11.90
C LEU A 72 2.39 36.04 11.78
N PHE A 73 2.20 34.72 11.87
CA PHE A 73 3.27 33.73 11.81
C PHE A 73 3.70 33.42 10.35
N SER A 74 4.78 34.06 9.88
CA SER A 74 5.43 33.72 8.61
C SER A 74 6.33 32.49 8.75
N THR A 75 6.32 31.61 7.75
CA THR A 75 7.18 30.42 7.65
C THR A 75 8.67 30.76 7.79
N GLY A 76 9.33 30.23 8.83
CA GLY A 76 10.78 30.01 8.80
C GLY A 76 11.63 30.55 9.95
N HIS A 77 11.10 31.18 11.00
CA HIS A 77 11.90 31.65 12.14
C HIS A 77 11.30 31.18 13.48
N GLU A 78 12.10 31.16 14.56
CA GLU A 78 11.64 30.74 15.88
C GLU A 78 10.45 31.60 16.35
N ASP A 79 9.29 30.95 16.32
CA ASP A 79 7.98 31.48 16.63
C ASP A 79 7.84 31.74 18.13
N ARG A 80 8.38 32.87 18.59
CA ARG A 80 8.24 33.34 19.98
C ARG A 80 7.09 34.35 20.05
N LEU A 81 6.11 34.12 20.90
CA LEU A 81 5.00 35.04 21.13
C LEU A 81 5.16 35.68 22.51
N VAL A 82 5.13 37.01 22.61
CA VAL A 82 5.20 37.68 23.91
C VAL A 82 3.79 38.06 24.33
N VAL A 83 3.37 37.65 25.52
CA VAL A 83 2.05 37.94 26.07
C VAL A 83 2.18 38.64 27.40
N GLN A 84 1.33 39.64 27.61
CA GLN A 84 1.11 40.26 28.90
C GLN A 84 -0.19 39.74 29.50
N LEU A 85 -0.16 39.36 30.77
CA LEU A 85 -1.32 38.95 31.54
C LEU A 85 -2.01 40.16 32.18
N GLN A 86 -3.26 39.99 32.61
CA GLN A 86 -4.00 41.03 33.35
C GLN A 86 -3.29 41.42 34.67
N ASP A 87 -2.56 40.49 35.29
CA ASP A 87 -1.78 40.73 36.50
C ASP A 87 -0.46 41.48 36.25
N GLY A 88 -0.20 41.89 34.99
CA GLY A 88 0.97 42.65 34.57
C GLY A 88 2.23 41.80 34.33
N ASP A 89 2.15 40.48 34.50
CA ASP A 89 3.23 39.54 34.19
C ASP A 89 3.42 39.36 32.69
N ILE A 90 4.68 39.20 32.25
CA ILE A 90 5.04 39.04 30.85
C ILE A 90 5.65 37.66 30.63
N TRP A 91 5.08 36.93 29.67
CA TRP A 91 5.51 35.59 29.30
C TRP A 91 5.90 35.52 27.83
N GLU A 92 6.95 34.77 27.52
CA GLU A 92 7.29 34.38 26.15
C GLU A 92 6.86 32.93 25.92
N LEU A 93 5.97 32.73 24.97
CA LEU A 93 5.44 31.42 24.61
C LEU A 93 6.19 30.91 23.39
N THR A 94 6.68 29.69 23.49
CA THR A 94 7.23 28.92 22.36
C THR A 94 6.36 27.69 22.15
N LYS A 95 6.73 26.83 21.18
CA LYS A 95 5.99 25.59 20.88
C LYS A 95 5.91 24.65 22.07
N CYS A 96 7.00 24.50 22.83
CA CYS A 96 7.12 23.49 23.89
C CYS A 96 7.49 24.02 25.27
N HIS A 97 7.90 25.29 25.36
CA HIS A 97 8.26 25.94 26.62
C HIS A 97 7.62 27.32 26.72
N ARG A 98 7.42 27.77 27.96
CA ARG A 98 7.09 29.15 28.26
C ARG A 98 8.16 29.74 29.15
N PHE A 99 8.51 31.00 28.91
CA PHE A 99 9.53 31.71 29.66
C PHE A 99 8.89 32.89 30.39
N TRP A 100 9.07 32.97 31.70
CA TRP A 100 8.66 34.13 32.48
C TRP A 100 9.78 35.18 32.47
N ARG A 101 9.42 36.46 32.34
CA ARG A 101 10.36 37.57 32.41
C ARG A 101 10.34 38.19 33.82
N ASP A 102 11.50 38.20 34.47
CA ASP A 102 11.65 38.77 35.82
C ASP A 102 11.42 40.30 35.82
N ASN A 103 11.80 40.99 34.73
CA ASN A 103 11.70 42.46 34.63
C ASN A 103 10.51 42.89 33.75
N LYS A 104 9.57 43.63 34.37
CA LYS A 104 8.30 44.09 33.77
C LYS A 104 8.40 45.43 33.02
N SER A 105 9.57 46.07 33.01
CA SER A 105 9.73 47.50 32.62
C SER A 105 9.56 47.81 31.13
N SER A 106 9.65 46.84 30.22
CA SER A 106 9.36 47.07 28.79
C SER A 106 8.77 45.84 28.09
N LEU A 107 7.65 46.03 27.38
CA LEU A 107 7.04 45.03 26.50
C LEU A 107 7.76 45.04 25.15
N ASN A 108 9.06 44.74 25.14
CA ASN A 108 9.84 44.63 23.91
C ASN A 108 9.88 43.18 23.43
N TYR A 109 9.88 42.96 22.11
CA TYR A 109 10.03 41.61 21.55
C TYR A 109 11.41 41.02 21.91
N ASP A 110 12.47 41.82 21.76
CA ASP A 110 13.81 41.47 22.19
C ASP A 110 14.04 41.83 23.66
N TYR A 111 14.34 40.82 24.47
CA TYR A 111 14.60 40.97 25.90
C TYR A 111 15.90 40.28 26.28
N THR A 112 16.82 41.04 26.87
CA THR A 112 18.18 40.63 27.27
C THR A 112 18.30 40.30 28.76
N GLY A 113 17.22 40.38 29.53
CA GLY A 113 17.22 40.06 30.96
C GLY A 113 17.10 38.56 31.26
N HIS A 114 17.14 38.22 32.55
CA HIS A 114 16.97 36.84 33.02
C HIS A 114 15.54 36.33 32.77
N LYS A 115 15.44 35.05 32.37
CA LYS A 115 14.20 34.36 32.03
C LYS A 115 14.16 33.01 32.74
N THR A 116 13.03 32.65 33.31
CA THR A 116 12.82 31.31 33.90
C THR A 116 11.95 30.46 32.98
N SER A 117 12.40 29.24 32.69
CA SER A 117 11.72 28.31 31.77
C SER A 117 10.78 27.39 32.52
N PHE A 118 9.56 27.23 32.00
CA PHE A 118 8.57 26.30 32.50
C PHE A 118 8.02 25.42 31.37
N PRO A 119 7.64 24.16 31.68
CA PRO A 119 6.86 23.34 30.77
C PRO A 119 5.42 23.86 30.64
N CYS A 120 4.75 23.45 29.57
CA CYS A 120 3.41 23.90 29.23
C CYS A 120 2.36 23.02 29.92
N SER A 121 2.18 23.23 31.23
CA SER A 121 1.25 22.47 32.07
C SER A 121 -0.23 22.75 31.76
N ASP A 122 -0.53 23.94 31.26
CA ASP A 122 -1.90 24.44 31.09
C ASP A 122 -2.45 24.15 29.66
N GLY A 123 -1.77 23.29 28.91
CA GLY A 123 -2.13 22.86 27.56
C GLY A 123 -1.57 23.77 26.45
N TYR A 124 -2.15 23.61 25.25
CA TYR A 124 -1.70 24.27 24.02
C TYR A 124 -2.82 25.05 23.35
N ILE A 125 -2.45 26.05 22.55
CA ILE A 125 -3.33 26.78 21.64
C ILE A 125 -2.94 26.37 20.23
N TYR A 126 -3.89 25.83 19.48
CA TYR A 126 -3.71 25.32 18.12
C TYR A 126 -4.32 26.25 17.07
N ASP A 127 -3.73 26.28 15.88
CA ASP A 127 -4.28 26.95 14.70
C ASP A 127 -5.47 26.17 14.15
N LYS A 128 -6.65 26.79 14.20
CA LYS A 128 -7.92 26.22 13.74
C LYS A 128 -8.34 26.67 12.33
N SER A 129 -7.50 27.40 11.62
CA SER A 129 -7.83 27.94 10.28
C SER A 129 -8.11 26.84 9.25
N LYS A 130 -7.29 25.78 9.26
CA LYS A 130 -7.40 24.63 8.34
C LYS A 130 -8.13 23.43 8.93
N TRP A 131 -7.87 23.10 10.20
CA TRP A 131 -8.44 21.94 10.89
C TRP A 131 -9.12 22.37 12.19
N ASN A 132 -10.37 21.94 12.41
CA ASN A 132 -11.09 22.32 13.62
C ASN A 132 -10.63 21.50 14.84
N SER A 133 -10.44 20.20 14.63
CA SER A 133 -9.83 19.27 15.61
C SER A 133 -9.19 18.09 14.86
N THR A 134 -7.97 17.74 15.25
CA THR A 134 -7.23 16.53 14.84
C THR A 134 -7.01 15.61 16.05
N VAL A 135 -6.59 14.37 15.80
CA VAL A 135 -6.24 13.43 16.88
C VAL A 135 -5.10 13.99 17.76
N VAL A 136 -4.20 14.74 17.15
CA VAL A 136 -3.08 15.39 17.85
C VAL A 136 -3.58 16.50 18.78
N THR A 137 -4.56 17.30 18.35
CA THR A 137 -5.09 18.40 19.15
C THR A 137 -6.04 17.95 20.26
N GLU A 138 -6.70 16.81 20.09
CA GLU A 138 -7.65 16.29 21.09
C GLU A 138 -6.94 15.79 22.36
N TRP A 139 -5.76 15.19 22.21
CA TRP A 139 -5.01 14.59 23.32
C TRP A 139 -3.63 15.24 23.57
N ASP A 140 -3.42 16.46 23.05
CA ASP A 140 -2.18 17.23 23.18
C ASP A 140 -0.92 16.41 22.88
N LEU A 141 -0.91 15.70 21.74
CA LEU A 141 0.17 14.79 21.33
C LEU A 141 1.36 15.54 20.69
N VAL A 142 1.82 16.60 21.35
CA VAL A 142 2.93 17.46 20.89
C VAL A 142 4.09 17.45 21.89
N CYS A 143 5.25 17.97 21.46
CA CYS A 143 6.44 18.11 22.31
C CYS A 143 6.85 16.76 22.96
N ASN A 144 6.80 16.65 24.29
CA ASN A 144 7.16 15.42 25.02
C ASN A 144 6.30 14.20 24.63
N ARG A 145 5.10 14.42 24.09
CA ARG A 145 4.16 13.37 23.67
C ARG A 145 4.08 13.19 22.15
N GLU A 146 4.94 13.85 21.38
CA GLU A 146 4.92 13.78 19.91
C GLU A 146 5.12 12.34 19.39
N TRP A 147 5.89 11.53 20.11
CA TRP A 147 6.14 10.14 19.74
C TRP A 147 4.85 9.29 19.72
N PHE A 148 3.83 9.61 20.52
CA PHE A 148 2.53 8.95 20.46
C PHE A 148 1.84 9.19 19.10
N ALA A 149 1.85 10.44 18.60
CA ALA A 149 1.30 10.76 17.29
C ALA A 149 2.04 10.03 16.16
N ARG A 150 3.38 9.95 16.25
CA ARG A 150 4.23 9.24 15.27
C ARG A 150 4.00 7.72 15.26
N LEU A 151 3.56 7.12 16.37
CA LEU A 151 3.30 5.68 16.50
C LEU A 151 1.93 5.24 15.96
N ILE A 152 0.98 6.14 15.72
CA ILE A 152 -0.38 5.80 15.25
C ILE A 152 -0.33 4.97 13.96
N GLN A 153 0.42 5.41 12.96
CA GLN A 153 0.47 4.73 11.66
C GLN A 153 1.28 3.41 11.69
N PRO A 154 2.46 3.33 12.34
CA PRO A 154 3.17 2.06 12.51
C PRO A 154 2.35 0.99 13.25
N ILE A 155 1.62 1.35 14.31
CA ILE A 155 0.76 0.41 15.05
C ILE A 155 -0.41 -0.05 14.16
N PHE A 156 -1.00 0.86 13.38
CA PHE A 156 -1.99 0.49 12.38
C PHE A 156 -1.43 -0.54 11.39
N MET A 157 -0.24 -0.32 10.84
CA MET A 157 0.40 -1.25 9.90
C MET A 157 0.80 -2.59 10.53
N LEU A 158 1.12 -2.60 11.83
CA LEU A 158 1.30 -3.85 12.59
C LEU A 158 -0.01 -4.63 12.70
N GLY A 159 -1.13 -3.95 12.95
CA GLY A 159 -2.47 -4.56 12.93
C GLY A 159 -2.78 -5.18 11.57
N VAL A 160 -2.47 -4.47 10.48
CA VAL A 160 -2.60 -5.01 9.10
C VAL A 160 -1.82 -6.31 8.92
N LEU A 161 -0.56 -6.37 9.36
CA LEU A 161 0.28 -7.56 9.27
C LEU A 161 -0.33 -8.75 10.03
N LEU A 162 -0.71 -8.53 11.29
CA LEU A 162 -1.29 -9.58 12.12
C LEU A 162 -2.65 -10.04 11.61
N GLY A 163 -3.47 -9.11 11.13
CA GLY A 163 -4.75 -9.42 10.47
C GLY A 163 -4.57 -10.28 9.23
N ALA A 164 -3.62 -9.95 8.37
CA ALA A 164 -3.29 -10.72 7.18
C ALA A 164 -2.92 -12.18 7.51
N VAL A 165 -2.11 -12.40 8.54
CA VAL A 165 -1.69 -13.75 8.98
C VAL A 165 -2.85 -14.52 9.60
N ILE A 166 -3.56 -13.91 10.56
CA ILE A 166 -4.61 -14.58 11.33
C ILE A 166 -5.82 -14.90 10.44
N PHE A 167 -6.33 -13.91 9.71
CA PHE A 167 -7.51 -14.11 8.87
C PHE A 167 -7.20 -14.87 7.58
N GLY A 168 -5.97 -14.79 7.06
CA GLY A 168 -5.51 -15.67 5.99
C GLY A 168 -5.62 -17.14 6.41
N TYR A 169 -5.04 -17.48 7.57
CA TYR A 169 -5.15 -18.82 8.15
C TYR A 169 -6.61 -19.23 8.44
N LEU A 170 -7.41 -18.31 8.98
CA LEU A 170 -8.81 -18.57 9.29
C LEU A 170 -9.64 -18.85 8.03
N SER A 171 -9.33 -18.16 6.92
CA SER A 171 -10.06 -18.32 5.65
C SER A 171 -9.86 -19.68 5.02
N ASP A 172 -8.70 -20.30 5.27
CA ASP A 172 -8.43 -21.67 4.83
C ASP A 172 -9.22 -22.70 5.63
N ARG A 173 -9.46 -22.44 6.92
CA ARG A 173 -10.14 -23.36 7.85
C ARG A 173 -11.66 -23.26 7.83
N ILE A 174 -12.19 -22.04 7.87
CA ILE A 174 -13.64 -21.79 8.08
C ILE A 174 -14.33 -21.41 6.76
N GLY A 175 -13.57 -21.15 5.70
CA GLY A 175 -14.08 -20.71 4.40
C GLY A 175 -13.81 -19.23 4.15
N ARG A 176 -13.71 -18.86 2.88
CA ARG A 176 -13.35 -17.50 2.47
C ARG A 176 -14.52 -16.55 2.66
N ARG A 177 -15.75 -17.01 2.38
CA ARG A 177 -16.97 -16.19 2.49
C ARG A 177 -17.17 -15.66 3.91
N LEU A 178 -17.08 -16.52 4.92
CA LEU A 178 -17.33 -16.10 6.31
C LEU A 178 -16.30 -15.08 6.79
N VAL A 179 -15.03 -15.27 6.41
CA VAL A 179 -13.96 -14.35 6.80
C VAL A 179 -14.10 -13.00 6.10
N LEU A 180 -14.48 -12.96 4.82
CA LEU A 180 -14.77 -11.70 4.12
C LEU A 180 -15.89 -10.91 4.79
N TRP A 181 -16.94 -11.61 5.21
CA TRP A 181 -18.05 -11.04 5.95
C TRP A 181 -17.64 -10.48 7.31
N SER A 182 -16.97 -11.29 8.13
CA SER A 182 -16.60 -10.90 9.49
C SER A 182 -15.58 -9.76 9.51
N THR A 183 -14.60 -9.78 8.61
CA THR A 183 -13.62 -8.69 8.46
C THR A 183 -14.28 -7.40 7.96
N SER A 184 -15.24 -7.47 7.05
CA SER A 184 -15.95 -6.28 6.56
C SER A 184 -16.85 -5.66 7.62
N LEU A 185 -17.56 -6.48 8.39
CA LEU A 185 -18.32 -6.01 9.55
C LEU A 185 -17.41 -5.40 10.61
N GLY A 186 -16.25 -6.03 10.86
CA GLY A 186 -15.23 -5.53 11.78
C GLY A 186 -14.69 -4.16 11.36
N MET A 187 -14.46 -3.92 10.06
CA MET A 187 -14.02 -2.60 9.57
C MET A 187 -15.04 -1.49 9.87
N ILE A 188 -16.33 -1.73 9.66
CA ILE A 188 -17.38 -0.76 10.01
C ILE A 188 -17.40 -0.55 11.51
N PHE A 189 -17.51 -1.64 12.27
CA PHE A 189 -17.70 -1.59 13.72
C PHE A 189 -16.53 -0.88 14.43
N PHE A 190 -15.30 -1.33 14.20
CA PHE A 190 -14.11 -0.73 14.83
C PHE A 190 -13.81 0.66 14.28
N GLY A 191 -14.14 0.90 13.00
CA GLY A 191 -13.99 2.20 12.37
C GLY A 191 -14.90 3.28 12.96
N VAL A 192 -16.18 2.96 13.17
CA VAL A 192 -17.14 3.84 13.85
C VAL A 192 -16.79 3.97 15.33
N ALA A 193 -16.43 2.86 16.00
CA ALA A 193 -16.02 2.87 17.40
C ALA A 193 -14.84 3.82 17.63
N ALA A 194 -13.85 3.84 16.73
CA ALA A 194 -12.71 4.76 16.81
C ALA A 194 -13.10 6.25 16.73
N GLY A 195 -14.28 6.59 16.20
CA GLY A 195 -14.80 7.96 16.24
C GLY A 195 -15.42 8.35 17.60
N PHE A 196 -15.81 7.38 18.42
CA PHE A 196 -16.46 7.60 19.72
C PHE A 196 -15.52 7.39 20.92
N THR A 197 -14.21 7.23 20.69
CA THR A 197 -13.23 7.04 21.76
C THR A 197 -12.86 8.36 22.44
N PHE A 198 -12.82 8.36 23.77
CA PHE A 198 -12.47 9.54 24.57
C PHE A 198 -10.99 9.56 25.01
N ASP A 199 -10.33 8.41 24.98
CA ASP A 199 -8.93 8.26 25.37
C ASP A 199 -8.07 7.71 24.22
N TYR A 200 -6.80 8.10 24.23
CA TYR A 200 -5.82 7.72 23.22
C TYR A 200 -5.63 6.20 23.10
N TYR A 201 -5.66 5.46 24.22
CA TYR A 201 -5.39 4.03 24.23
C TYR A 201 -6.55 3.23 23.61
N SER A 202 -7.79 3.57 23.95
CA SER A 202 -8.99 3.01 23.32
C SER A 202 -9.05 3.35 21.84
N PHE A 203 -8.68 4.58 21.44
CA PHE A 203 -8.54 4.95 20.04
C PHE A 203 -7.54 4.06 19.30
N MET A 204 -6.35 3.88 19.89
CA MET A 204 -5.32 3.03 19.30
C MET A 204 -5.78 1.58 19.19
N ALA A 205 -6.43 1.04 20.21
CA ALA A 205 -6.97 -0.31 20.21
C ALA A 205 -8.04 -0.50 19.11
N ALA A 206 -8.98 0.44 18.99
CA ALA A 206 -10.00 0.40 17.95
C ALA A 206 -9.37 0.51 16.55
N ARG A 207 -8.41 1.41 16.34
CA ARG A 207 -7.67 1.54 15.07
C ARG A 207 -6.84 0.30 14.74
N PHE A 208 -6.23 -0.35 15.74
CA PHE A 208 -5.48 -1.57 15.56
C PHE A 208 -6.39 -2.74 15.13
N LEU A 209 -7.55 -2.90 15.77
CA LEU A 209 -8.54 -3.92 15.41
C LEU A 209 -9.17 -3.65 14.04
N LEU A 210 -9.45 -2.39 13.72
CA LEU A 210 -9.83 -1.94 12.37
C LEU A 210 -8.77 -2.35 11.34
N ALA A 211 -7.49 -2.13 11.65
CA ALA A 211 -6.38 -2.48 10.78
C ALA A 211 -6.24 -3.99 10.58
N MET A 212 -6.45 -4.79 11.63
CA MET A 212 -6.49 -6.25 11.53
C MET A 212 -7.61 -6.71 10.59
N ALA A 213 -8.80 -6.14 10.72
CA ALA A 213 -9.93 -6.43 9.85
C ALA A 213 -9.62 -6.06 8.39
N ALA A 214 -9.07 -4.86 8.14
CA ALA A 214 -8.70 -4.41 6.80
C ALA A 214 -7.58 -5.23 6.16
N GLY A 215 -6.56 -5.61 6.94
CA GLY A 215 -5.45 -6.46 6.49
C GLY A 215 -5.91 -7.89 6.16
N GLY A 216 -6.77 -8.45 7.00
CA GLY A 216 -7.39 -9.76 6.77
C GLY A 216 -8.25 -9.78 5.53
N TYR A 217 -9.11 -8.78 5.35
CA TYR A 217 -9.94 -8.64 4.16
C TYR A 217 -9.10 -8.64 2.87
N LEU A 218 -8.05 -7.82 2.81
CA LEU A 218 -7.21 -7.65 1.60
C LEU A 218 -6.55 -8.96 1.15
N VAL A 219 -6.09 -9.79 2.09
CA VAL A 219 -5.49 -11.10 1.76
C VAL A 219 -6.56 -12.08 1.28
N VAL A 220 -7.68 -12.17 1.99
CA VAL A 220 -8.73 -13.16 1.68
C VAL A 220 -9.45 -12.83 0.38
N VAL A 221 -9.70 -11.53 0.10
CA VAL A 221 -10.38 -11.11 -1.13
C VAL A 221 -9.52 -11.40 -2.35
N PHE A 222 -8.21 -11.24 -2.23
CA PHE A 222 -7.28 -11.58 -3.29
C PHE A 222 -7.41 -13.07 -3.65
N VAL A 223 -7.31 -13.95 -2.65
CA VAL A 223 -7.44 -15.40 -2.86
C VAL A 223 -8.82 -15.73 -3.46
N TYR A 224 -9.90 -15.22 -2.86
CA TYR A 224 -11.27 -15.42 -3.31
C TYR A 224 -11.44 -15.07 -4.80
N VAL A 225 -11.00 -13.89 -5.22
CA VAL A 225 -11.10 -13.45 -6.62
C VAL A 225 -10.26 -14.32 -7.54
N THR A 226 -9.05 -14.72 -7.14
CA THR A 226 -8.18 -15.58 -7.97
C THR A 226 -8.64 -17.04 -8.07
N GLU A 227 -9.50 -17.48 -7.16
CA GLU A 227 -10.18 -18.78 -7.21
C GLU A 227 -11.38 -18.73 -8.17
N PHE A 228 -12.09 -17.60 -8.26
CA PHE A 228 -13.18 -17.42 -9.24
C PHE A 228 -12.71 -17.05 -10.64
N ILE A 229 -11.66 -16.25 -10.75
CA ILE A 229 -11.06 -15.79 -12.00
C ILE A 229 -9.90 -16.74 -12.32
N GLY A 230 -10.12 -17.61 -13.32
CA GLY A 230 -9.13 -18.60 -13.75
C GLY A 230 -7.75 -18.01 -14.09
N LEU A 231 -6.76 -18.89 -14.19
CA LEU A 231 -5.33 -18.56 -14.30
C LEU A 231 -4.99 -17.50 -15.37
N LYS A 232 -5.71 -17.49 -16.51
CA LYS A 232 -5.43 -16.61 -17.66
C LYS A 232 -5.68 -15.12 -17.39
N SER A 233 -6.64 -14.78 -16.52
CA SER A 233 -7.01 -13.36 -16.24
C SER A 233 -6.56 -12.89 -14.85
N ARG A 234 -5.87 -13.76 -14.09
CA ARG A 234 -5.44 -13.51 -12.71
C ARG A 234 -4.55 -12.28 -12.57
N THR A 235 -3.60 -12.12 -13.49
CA THR A 235 -2.67 -10.97 -13.51
C THR A 235 -3.42 -9.65 -13.64
N TRP A 236 -4.37 -9.60 -14.58
CA TRP A 236 -5.14 -8.39 -14.88
C TRP A 236 -6.08 -8.03 -13.72
N ALA A 237 -6.73 -9.04 -13.13
CA ALA A 237 -7.59 -8.89 -11.96
C ALA A 237 -6.81 -8.34 -10.75
N SER A 238 -5.60 -8.85 -10.51
CA SER A 238 -4.72 -8.39 -9.43
C SER A 238 -4.37 -6.91 -9.55
N ILE A 239 -3.94 -6.47 -10.74
CA ILE A 239 -3.53 -5.08 -10.97
C ILE A 239 -4.74 -4.14 -10.86
N HIS A 240 -5.91 -4.54 -11.37
CA HIS A 240 -7.12 -3.73 -11.22
C HIS A 240 -7.57 -3.61 -9.76
N MET A 241 -7.43 -4.65 -8.94
CA MET A 241 -7.77 -4.57 -7.51
C MET A 241 -6.98 -3.47 -6.79
N HIS A 242 -5.70 -3.29 -7.14
CA HIS A 242 -4.89 -2.18 -6.61
C HIS A 242 -5.36 -0.80 -7.09
N SER A 243 -5.94 -0.71 -8.29
CA SER A 243 -6.52 0.55 -8.78
C SER A 243 -7.70 1.01 -7.92
N PHE A 244 -8.50 0.09 -7.37
CA PHE A 244 -9.58 0.43 -6.44
C PHE A 244 -9.05 0.95 -5.09
N PHE A 245 -7.89 0.45 -4.63
CA PHE A 245 -7.22 1.01 -3.46
C PHE A 245 -6.84 2.49 -3.69
N ALA A 246 -6.34 2.82 -4.89
CA ALA A 246 -6.01 4.18 -5.28
C ALA A 246 -7.24 5.11 -5.28
N ILE A 247 -8.39 4.62 -5.72
CA ILE A 247 -9.67 5.35 -5.60
C ILE A 247 -9.99 5.65 -4.13
N GLY A 248 -9.71 4.72 -3.22
CA GLY A 248 -9.85 4.94 -1.78
C GLY A 248 -8.98 6.09 -1.26
N ALA A 249 -7.75 6.22 -1.76
CA ALA A 249 -6.87 7.36 -1.45
C ALA A 249 -7.47 8.70 -1.88
N MET A 250 -8.09 8.73 -3.07
CA MET A 250 -8.77 9.92 -3.59
C MET A 250 -10.00 10.28 -2.76
N VAL A 251 -10.76 9.29 -2.27
CA VAL A 251 -11.89 9.50 -1.35
C VAL A 251 -11.43 10.09 -0.03
N VAL A 252 -10.27 9.66 0.48
CA VAL A 252 -9.66 10.23 1.70
C VAL A 252 -9.32 11.72 1.50
N ALA A 253 -8.72 12.07 0.37
CA ALA A 253 -8.43 13.46 0.01
C ALA A 253 -9.69 14.33 -0.04
N LEU A 254 -10.75 13.85 -0.69
CA LEU A 254 -12.02 14.55 -0.79
C LEU A 254 -12.69 14.70 0.58
N THR A 255 -12.73 13.63 1.38
CA THR A 255 -13.35 13.65 2.71
C THR A 255 -12.60 14.59 3.65
N GLY A 256 -11.27 14.62 3.60
CA GLY A 256 -10.46 15.55 4.40
C GLY A 256 -10.75 17.02 4.06
N TYR A 257 -11.00 17.32 2.79
CA TYR A 257 -11.37 18.67 2.36
C TYR A 257 -12.75 19.10 2.88
N LEU A 258 -13.72 18.18 2.83
CA LEU A 258 -15.11 18.44 3.25
C LEU A 258 -15.29 18.43 4.78
N VAL A 259 -14.54 17.57 5.49
CA VAL A 259 -14.72 17.32 6.92
C VAL A 259 -13.44 17.63 7.68
N ARG A 260 -13.47 18.73 8.46
CA ARG A 260 -12.32 19.26 9.21
C ARG A 260 -12.24 18.81 10.67
N THR A 261 -13.15 17.92 11.09
CA THR A 261 -13.24 17.41 12.45
C THR A 261 -12.94 15.91 12.44
N TRP A 262 -11.91 15.48 13.17
CA TRP A 262 -11.35 14.13 13.07
C TRP A 262 -12.34 12.98 13.31
N TRP A 263 -13.22 13.08 14.30
CA TRP A 263 -14.14 11.99 14.65
C TRP A 263 -15.27 11.84 13.63
N ILE A 264 -15.80 12.97 13.11
CA ILE A 264 -16.77 12.97 12.01
C ILE A 264 -16.11 12.40 10.75
N TYR A 265 -14.88 12.82 10.47
CA TYR A 265 -14.10 12.32 9.34
C TYR A 265 -13.92 10.80 9.42
N GLN A 266 -13.56 10.26 10.59
CA GLN A 266 -13.41 8.83 10.82
C GLN A 266 -14.73 8.07 10.60
N ILE A 267 -15.85 8.58 11.14
CA ILE A 267 -17.18 7.96 10.97
C ILE A 267 -17.63 7.99 9.50
N VAL A 268 -17.44 9.11 8.80
CA VAL A 268 -17.79 9.25 7.38
C VAL A 268 -17.00 8.23 6.56
N LEU A 269 -15.68 8.14 6.75
CA LEU A 269 -14.84 7.17 6.07
C LEU A 269 -15.28 5.72 6.32
N SER A 270 -15.61 5.37 7.57
CA SER A 270 -16.12 4.03 7.91
C SER A 270 -17.50 3.76 7.32
N THR A 271 -18.36 4.77 7.20
CA THR A 271 -19.71 4.62 6.64
C THR A 271 -19.68 4.39 5.13
N MET A 272 -18.66 4.88 4.41
CA MET A 272 -18.47 4.60 2.98
C MET A 272 -18.32 3.10 2.67
N THR A 273 -18.05 2.27 3.68
CA THR A 273 -17.87 0.82 3.56
C THR A 273 -19.19 0.03 3.72
N VAL A 274 -20.27 0.70 4.15
CA VAL A 274 -21.61 0.09 4.38
C VAL A 274 -22.22 -0.53 3.12
N PRO A 275 -22.20 0.12 1.92
CA PRO A 275 -22.81 -0.45 0.73
C PRO A 275 -22.27 -1.84 0.39
N PHE A 276 -21.02 -2.12 0.74
CA PHE A 276 -20.41 -3.43 0.49
C PHE A 276 -20.88 -4.51 1.45
N VAL A 277 -21.04 -4.22 2.74
CA VAL A 277 -21.52 -5.22 3.71
C VAL A 277 -22.91 -5.74 3.33
N LEU A 278 -23.73 -4.87 2.70
CA LEU A 278 -25.01 -5.28 2.13
C LEU A 278 -24.85 -6.25 0.95
N CYS A 279 -23.81 -6.07 0.12
CA CYS A 279 -23.50 -6.94 -1.02
C CYS A 279 -22.82 -8.26 -0.62
N CYS A 280 -22.15 -8.33 0.54
CA CYS A 280 -21.46 -9.55 0.99
C CYS A 280 -22.37 -10.78 1.06
N TRP A 281 -23.68 -10.59 1.33
CA TRP A 281 -24.63 -11.73 1.41
C TRP A 281 -24.72 -12.51 0.13
N MET A 282 -24.53 -11.83 -0.99
CA MET A 282 -24.62 -12.43 -2.32
C MET A 282 -23.41 -13.27 -2.69
N LEU A 283 -22.31 -13.21 -1.92
CA LEU A 283 -21.08 -13.93 -2.23
C LEU A 283 -21.24 -15.42 -1.90
N PRO A 284 -21.10 -16.34 -2.87
CA PRO A 284 -20.98 -17.77 -2.60
C PRO A 284 -19.63 -18.10 -1.95
N GLU A 285 -19.52 -19.31 -1.41
CA GLU A 285 -18.21 -19.85 -1.05
C GLU A 285 -17.46 -20.33 -2.30
N THR A 286 -16.13 -20.40 -2.23
CA THR A 286 -15.32 -20.78 -3.40
C THR A 286 -15.45 -22.27 -3.72
N LEU A 287 -15.47 -22.60 -5.02
CA LEU A 287 -15.60 -23.98 -5.50
C LEU A 287 -14.45 -24.85 -5.00
N PHE A 288 -13.22 -24.32 -5.01
CA PHE A 288 -12.03 -25.04 -4.57
C PHE A 288 -12.10 -25.44 -3.09
N TRP A 289 -12.55 -24.54 -2.21
CA TRP A 289 -12.67 -24.85 -0.80
C TRP A 289 -13.80 -25.86 -0.52
N LEU A 290 -14.94 -25.71 -1.19
CA LEU A 290 -16.06 -26.66 -1.04
C LEU A 290 -15.65 -28.09 -1.46
N VAL A 291 -14.90 -28.21 -2.56
CA VAL A 291 -14.37 -29.51 -3.02
C VAL A 291 -13.33 -30.06 -2.05
N SER A 292 -12.42 -29.23 -1.53
CA SER A 292 -11.39 -29.69 -0.58
C SER A 292 -11.97 -30.18 0.75
N GLU A 293 -13.09 -29.60 1.19
CA GLU A 293 -13.82 -30.03 2.39
C GLU A 293 -14.81 -31.19 2.12
N GLY A 294 -14.90 -31.68 0.88
CA GLY A 294 -15.80 -32.78 0.50
C GLY A 294 -17.28 -32.40 0.42
N ARG A 295 -17.61 -31.11 0.39
CA ARG A 295 -18.98 -30.58 0.28
C ARG A 295 -19.44 -30.50 -1.18
N TYR A 296 -19.51 -31.66 -1.84
CA TYR A 296 -19.78 -31.75 -3.29
C TYR A 296 -21.16 -31.25 -3.72
N GLU A 297 -22.19 -31.40 -2.88
CA GLU A 297 -23.55 -30.93 -3.20
C GLU A 297 -23.61 -29.40 -3.29
N GLU A 298 -22.99 -28.70 -2.35
CA GLU A 298 -22.91 -27.24 -2.37
C GLU A 298 -22.02 -26.74 -3.50
N ALA A 299 -20.91 -27.44 -3.76
CA ALA A 299 -20.06 -27.17 -4.91
C ALA A 299 -20.86 -27.25 -6.23
N GLN A 300 -21.71 -28.27 -6.39
CA GLN A 300 -22.60 -28.40 -7.55
C GLN A 300 -23.60 -27.24 -7.62
N GLN A 301 -24.20 -26.81 -6.51
CA GLN A 301 -25.12 -25.66 -6.49
C GLN A 301 -24.45 -24.36 -6.96
N VAL A 302 -23.18 -24.15 -6.59
CA VAL A 302 -22.40 -23.01 -7.06
C VAL A 302 -22.15 -23.11 -8.56
N VAL A 303 -21.76 -24.28 -9.08
CA VAL A 303 -21.59 -24.50 -10.54
C VAL A 303 -22.90 -24.28 -11.29
N ASP A 304 -24.02 -24.79 -10.78
CA ASP A 304 -25.35 -24.60 -11.37
C ASP A 304 -25.74 -23.12 -11.42
N THR A 305 -25.42 -22.36 -10.36
CA THR A 305 -25.68 -20.92 -10.30
C THR A 305 -24.85 -20.16 -11.34
N ILE A 306 -23.56 -20.50 -11.44
CA ILE A 306 -22.65 -19.94 -12.46
C ILE A 306 -23.17 -20.27 -13.87
N ALA A 307 -23.57 -21.52 -14.12
CA ALA A 307 -24.08 -21.98 -15.41
C ALA A 307 -25.38 -21.26 -15.79
N LYS A 308 -26.33 -21.11 -14.86
CA LYS A 308 -27.58 -20.37 -15.05
C LYS A 308 -27.35 -18.91 -15.42
N TRP A 309 -26.45 -18.21 -14.73
CA TRP A 309 -26.15 -16.79 -15.02
C TRP A 309 -25.43 -16.58 -16.35
N ASN A 310 -24.62 -17.55 -16.77
CA ASN A 310 -23.87 -17.48 -18.01
C ASN A 310 -24.61 -18.06 -19.22
N GLY A 311 -25.80 -18.65 -19.00
CA GLY A 311 -26.58 -19.29 -20.06
C GLY A 311 -25.92 -20.55 -20.63
N THR A 312 -25.03 -21.21 -19.87
CA THR A 312 -24.33 -22.42 -20.29
C THR A 312 -24.95 -23.67 -19.66
N SER A 313 -24.78 -24.83 -20.27
CA SER A 313 -25.20 -26.11 -19.69
C SER A 313 -24.42 -26.39 -18.40
N SER A 314 -25.11 -26.73 -17.31
CA SER A 314 -24.43 -27.14 -16.09
C SER A 314 -23.72 -28.48 -16.29
N CYS A 315 -22.48 -28.57 -15.85
CA CYS A 315 -21.70 -29.80 -15.87
C CYS A 315 -21.83 -30.49 -14.51
N LYS A 316 -21.97 -31.83 -14.50
CA LYS A 316 -21.91 -32.60 -13.26
C LYS A 316 -20.47 -32.59 -12.75
N LEU A 317 -20.27 -32.05 -11.54
CA LEU A 317 -18.98 -31.98 -10.89
C LEU A 317 -18.32 -33.37 -10.72
N ALA A 318 -19.14 -34.41 -10.55
CA ALA A 318 -18.69 -35.80 -10.50
C ALA A 318 -17.97 -36.26 -11.78
N GLU A 319 -18.40 -35.79 -12.96
CA GLU A 319 -17.74 -36.12 -14.24
C GLU A 319 -16.40 -35.37 -14.37
N LEU A 320 -16.33 -34.11 -13.94
CA LEU A 320 -15.09 -33.33 -13.92
C LEU A 320 -14.03 -33.89 -12.96
N LEU A 321 -14.44 -34.31 -11.75
CA LEU A 321 -13.52 -34.96 -10.81
C LEU A 321 -13.01 -36.30 -11.34
N SER A 322 -13.86 -37.06 -12.05
CA SER A 322 -13.47 -38.33 -12.67
C SER A 322 -12.51 -38.13 -13.86
N LEU A 323 -12.59 -37.00 -14.56
CA LEU A 323 -11.65 -36.62 -15.63
C LEU A 323 -10.27 -36.25 -15.08
N ASP A 324 -10.19 -35.56 -13.94
CA ASP A 324 -8.92 -35.23 -13.28
C ASP A 324 -8.21 -36.47 -12.70
N LEU A 325 -8.98 -37.47 -12.25
CA LEU A 325 -8.46 -38.77 -11.79
C LEU A 325 -7.97 -39.66 -12.94
N ASN A 326 -8.44 -39.44 -14.16
CA ASN A 326 -8.10 -40.23 -15.36
C ASN A 326 -7.04 -39.55 -16.26
N GLY A 327 -6.54 -38.35 -15.89
CA GLY A 327 -5.35 -37.76 -16.49
C GLY A 327 -4.07 -38.55 -16.15
N PRO A 328 -2.91 -38.28 -16.76
CA PRO A 328 -1.68 -39.08 -16.60
C PRO A 328 -1.04 -39.05 -15.20
N VAL A 329 -1.75 -38.60 -14.16
CA VAL A 329 -1.29 -38.59 -12.77
C VAL A 329 -2.04 -39.66 -11.99
N GLY A 330 -1.90 -40.90 -12.44
CA GLY A 330 -2.22 -42.06 -11.63
C GLY A 330 -1.16 -42.24 -10.56
N ASN A 331 -1.46 -41.83 -9.31
CA ASN A 331 -1.13 -42.57 -8.08
C ASN A 331 -1.38 -41.73 -6.82
N LYS A 332 -2.44 -42.10 -6.06
CA LYS A 332 -2.74 -41.73 -4.66
C LYS A 332 -2.88 -40.21 -4.41
N PRO A 333 -3.63 -39.77 -3.37
CA PRO A 333 -3.50 -38.39 -2.91
C PRO A 333 -2.05 -38.25 -2.44
N THR A 334 -1.20 -37.68 -3.27
CA THR A 334 0.13 -37.25 -2.85
C THR A 334 -0.10 -36.36 -1.65
N GLU A 335 0.37 -36.80 -0.47
CA GLU A 335 0.48 -35.91 0.67
C GLU A 335 1.14 -34.64 0.14
N VAL A 336 0.40 -33.54 0.15
CA VAL A 336 0.95 -32.23 -0.19
C VAL A 336 2.04 -32.00 0.86
N LYS A 337 3.30 -32.28 0.49
CA LYS A 337 4.44 -32.00 1.36
C LYS A 337 4.29 -30.56 1.79
N LYS A 338 4.06 -30.35 3.08
CA LYS A 338 3.99 -28.99 3.65
C LYS A 338 5.40 -28.41 3.52
N HIS A 339 5.60 -27.64 2.46
CA HIS A 339 6.83 -26.93 2.23
C HIS A 339 6.99 -25.85 3.30
N ASN A 340 8.13 -25.87 3.97
CA ASN A 340 8.45 -24.89 5.01
C ASN A 340 9.16 -23.69 4.36
N LEU A 341 9.13 -22.53 5.03
CA LEU A 341 9.85 -21.33 4.58
C LEU A 341 11.36 -21.58 4.37
N LEU A 342 11.92 -22.57 5.06
CA LEU A 342 13.33 -22.98 4.91
C LEU A 342 13.62 -23.57 3.52
N ASP A 343 12.62 -24.09 2.81
CA ASP A 343 12.78 -24.63 1.47
C ASP A 343 13.12 -23.53 0.45
N LEU A 344 12.86 -22.25 0.75
CA LEU A 344 13.29 -21.12 -0.09
C LEU A 344 14.79 -20.83 0.01
N PHE A 345 15.47 -21.39 1.00
CA PHE A 345 16.92 -21.24 1.22
C PHE A 345 17.66 -22.55 1.00
N TYR A 346 17.04 -23.51 0.29
CA TYR A 346 17.64 -24.81 0.02
C TYR A 346 18.93 -24.70 -0.82
N ASP A 347 18.96 -23.77 -1.78
CA ASP A 347 20.12 -23.49 -2.63
C ASP A 347 20.53 -22.02 -2.51
N TRP A 348 21.83 -21.74 -2.64
CA TRP A 348 22.40 -20.39 -2.52
C TRP A 348 21.89 -19.45 -3.61
N ASN A 349 21.69 -19.95 -4.83
CA ASN A 349 21.16 -19.15 -5.93
C ASN A 349 19.69 -18.75 -5.68
N ILE A 350 18.87 -19.70 -5.23
CA ILE A 350 17.46 -19.47 -4.88
C ILE A 350 17.35 -18.58 -3.63
N GLY A 351 18.25 -18.74 -2.65
CA GLY A 351 18.31 -17.90 -1.46
C GLY A 351 18.63 -16.44 -1.81
N THR A 352 19.63 -16.20 -2.68
CA THR A 352 20.00 -14.85 -3.15
C THR A 352 18.85 -14.21 -3.93
N ARG A 353 18.13 -14.99 -4.73
CA ARG A 353 16.92 -14.58 -5.45
C ARG A 353 15.79 -14.17 -4.50
N THR A 354 15.55 -14.99 -3.48
CA THR A 354 14.54 -14.73 -2.44
C THR A 354 14.86 -13.46 -1.68
N LEU A 355 16.12 -13.27 -1.25
CA LEU A 355 16.56 -12.07 -0.54
C LEU A 355 16.42 -10.81 -1.41
N THR A 356 16.78 -10.90 -2.68
CA THR A 356 16.60 -9.80 -3.65
C THR A 356 15.14 -9.41 -3.78
N LEU A 357 14.24 -10.39 -3.92
CA LEU A 357 12.81 -10.12 -3.98
C LEU A 357 12.28 -9.53 -2.68
N TRP A 358 12.69 -10.04 -1.51
CA TRP A 358 12.32 -9.47 -0.22
C TRP A 358 12.72 -8.00 -0.11
N LEU A 359 13.91 -7.64 -0.60
CA LEU A 359 14.34 -6.25 -0.65
C LEU A 359 13.47 -5.40 -1.60
N ILE A 360 13.10 -5.92 -2.76
CA ILE A 360 12.19 -5.21 -3.70
C ILE A 360 10.80 -5.01 -3.09
N TRP A 361 10.25 -6.05 -2.44
CA TRP A 361 8.99 -5.99 -1.71
C TRP A 361 9.02 -4.96 -0.58
N PHE A 362 10.10 -4.95 0.20
CA PHE A 362 10.34 -3.96 1.26
C PHE A 362 10.37 -2.54 0.67
N THR A 363 11.13 -2.34 -0.40
CA THR A 363 11.33 -1.03 -1.03
C THR A 363 10.07 -0.48 -1.67
N GLY A 364 9.33 -1.32 -2.40
CA GLY A 364 8.06 -0.96 -3.01
C GLY A 364 7.07 -0.44 -1.96
N SER A 365 6.92 -1.18 -0.87
CA SER A 365 6.05 -0.79 0.24
C SER A 365 6.54 0.46 0.98
N LEU A 366 7.83 0.49 1.32
CA LEU A 366 8.46 1.63 1.99
C LEU A 366 8.23 2.92 1.19
N GLY A 367 8.52 2.90 -0.12
CA GLY A 367 8.35 4.06 -0.98
C GLY A 367 6.89 4.42 -1.22
N PHE A 368 6.01 3.43 -1.44
CA PHE A 368 4.59 3.65 -1.64
C PHE A 368 3.97 4.45 -0.49
N TYR A 369 4.20 4.02 0.75
CA TYR A 369 3.66 4.70 1.93
C TYR A 369 4.44 5.97 2.28
N SER A 370 5.77 6.01 2.08
CA SER A 370 6.55 7.22 2.35
C SER A 370 6.09 8.40 1.50
N PHE A 371 5.86 8.19 0.20
CA PHE A 371 5.33 9.24 -0.67
C PHE A 371 3.90 9.64 -0.30
N SER A 372 3.01 8.67 -0.03
CA SER A 372 1.62 8.95 0.34
C SER A 372 1.52 9.73 1.66
N LEU A 373 2.30 9.36 2.68
CA LEU A 373 2.30 10.03 3.99
C LEU A 373 2.97 11.41 3.93
N ASN A 374 3.97 11.58 3.06
CA ASN A 374 4.64 12.86 2.90
C ASN A 374 3.85 13.88 2.05
N SER A 375 2.69 13.50 1.49
CA SER A 375 1.86 14.36 0.63
C SER A 375 1.42 15.68 1.29
N VAL A 376 1.29 15.69 2.62
CA VAL A 376 0.93 16.86 3.43
C VAL A 376 2.09 17.85 3.55
N ASN A 377 3.34 17.39 3.42
CA ASN A 377 4.54 18.21 3.61
C ASN A 377 5.09 18.82 2.31
N LEU A 378 4.50 18.53 1.14
CA LEU A 378 5.00 19.02 -0.16
C LEU A 378 4.77 20.53 -0.39
N GLY A 379 3.96 21.17 0.45
CA GLY A 379 3.51 22.54 0.27
C GLY A 379 2.34 22.66 -0.73
N GLY A 380 1.79 23.86 -0.88
CA GLY A 380 0.58 24.09 -1.66
C GLY A 380 -0.69 23.56 -1.00
N ASN A 381 -1.55 22.87 -1.76
CA ASN A 381 -2.81 22.32 -1.27
C ASN A 381 -2.64 20.84 -0.90
N GLU A 382 -2.63 20.53 0.39
CA GLU A 382 -2.40 19.18 0.92
C GLU A 382 -3.45 18.15 0.44
N TYR A 383 -4.71 18.58 0.31
CA TYR A 383 -5.79 17.72 -0.19
C TYR A 383 -5.60 17.36 -1.66
N LEU A 384 -5.22 18.34 -2.48
CA LEU A 384 -4.93 18.11 -3.89
C LEU A 384 -3.72 17.18 -4.05
N ASN A 385 -2.67 17.36 -3.24
CA ASN A 385 -1.48 16.52 -3.28
C ASN A 385 -1.84 15.04 -3.02
N LEU A 386 -2.65 14.74 -2.00
CA LEU A 386 -3.06 13.35 -1.74
C LEU A 386 -3.98 12.80 -2.84
N PHE A 387 -4.87 13.62 -3.40
CA PHE A 387 -5.71 13.22 -4.52
C PHE A 387 -4.87 12.84 -5.75
N LEU A 388 -3.85 13.65 -6.08
CA LEU A 388 -2.92 13.38 -7.17
C LEU A 388 -2.09 12.12 -6.91
N MET A 389 -1.66 11.87 -5.67
CA MET A 389 -0.95 10.62 -5.31
C MET A 389 -1.78 9.38 -5.67
N GLY A 390 -3.08 9.38 -5.38
CA GLY A 390 -3.98 8.30 -5.78
C GLY A 390 -4.23 8.27 -7.29
N ALA A 391 -4.48 9.43 -7.90
CA ALA A 391 -4.76 9.51 -9.35
C ALA A 391 -3.60 9.02 -10.22
N VAL A 392 -2.35 9.21 -9.79
CA VAL A 392 -1.13 8.81 -10.51
C VAL A 392 -0.88 7.30 -10.46
N GLU A 393 -1.45 6.58 -9.49
CA GLU A 393 -1.32 5.11 -9.42
C GLU A 393 -2.05 4.41 -10.58
N ILE A 394 -3.22 4.93 -10.98
CA ILE A 394 -4.03 4.36 -12.07
C ILE A 394 -3.24 4.29 -13.40
N PRO A 395 -2.66 5.39 -13.93
CA PRO A 395 -1.86 5.32 -15.14
C PRO A 395 -0.57 4.53 -14.96
N ALA A 396 0.01 4.46 -13.75
CA ALA A 396 1.17 3.61 -13.48
C ALA A 396 0.83 2.13 -13.70
N TYR A 397 -0.34 1.68 -13.25
CA TYR A 397 -0.81 0.32 -13.47
C TYR A 397 -1.11 0.01 -14.94
N VAL A 398 -1.69 0.96 -15.67
CA VAL A 398 -1.89 0.83 -17.13
C VAL A 398 -0.54 0.73 -17.85
N PHE A 399 0.43 1.56 -17.47
CA PHE A 399 1.79 1.52 -18.00
C PHE A 399 2.45 0.15 -17.78
N VAL A 400 2.31 -0.44 -16.58
CA VAL A 400 2.83 -1.78 -16.28
C VAL A 400 2.16 -2.85 -17.14
N CYS A 401 0.82 -2.82 -17.26
CA CYS A 401 0.06 -3.76 -18.08
C CYS A 401 0.47 -3.74 -19.56
N VAL A 402 0.69 -2.56 -20.13
CA VAL A 402 1.12 -2.41 -21.53
C VAL A 402 2.60 -2.78 -21.67
N GLY A 403 3.45 -2.24 -20.80
CA GLY A 403 4.89 -2.43 -20.87
C GLY A 403 5.30 -3.89 -20.73
N MET A 404 4.69 -4.65 -19.80
CA MET A 404 5.13 -6.02 -19.48
C MET A 404 5.07 -6.96 -20.69
N ASN A 405 4.18 -6.69 -21.64
CA ASN A 405 4.03 -7.48 -22.86
C ASN A 405 5.14 -7.18 -23.89
N SER A 406 5.70 -5.97 -23.89
CA SER A 406 6.66 -5.51 -24.90
C SER A 406 8.11 -5.55 -24.43
N PHE A 407 8.40 -5.10 -23.19
CA PHE A 407 9.78 -4.88 -22.71
C PHE A 407 10.27 -5.94 -21.73
N GLY A 408 9.41 -6.87 -21.34
CA GLY A 408 9.69 -7.88 -20.31
C GLY A 408 9.45 -7.39 -18.89
N ARG A 409 9.28 -8.32 -17.95
CA ARG A 409 8.92 -8.01 -16.56
C ARG A 409 10.13 -7.48 -15.80
N ARG A 410 11.31 -8.07 -16.01
CA ARG A 410 12.55 -7.69 -15.31
C ARG A 410 12.94 -6.26 -15.63
N ASN A 411 12.97 -5.91 -16.91
CA ASN A 411 13.47 -4.62 -17.36
C ASN A 411 12.59 -3.46 -16.87
N ILE A 412 11.27 -3.64 -16.87
CA ILE A 412 10.33 -2.63 -16.36
C ILE A 412 10.45 -2.47 -14.85
N LEU A 413 10.59 -3.58 -14.12
CA LEU A 413 10.78 -3.54 -12.67
C LEU A 413 12.07 -2.80 -12.31
N ALA A 414 13.19 -3.14 -12.96
CA ALA A 414 14.47 -2.47 -12.75
C ALA A 414 14.42 -0.98 -13.14
N PHE A 415 13.83 -0.65 -14.30
CA PHE A 415 13.65 0.72 -14.74
C PHE A 415 12.82 1.55 -13.75
N SER A 416 11.73 0.98 -13.23
CA SER A 416 10.84 1.63 -12.27
C SER A 416 11.55 1.91 -10.92
N LEU A 417 12.38 0.96 -10.45
CA LEU A 417 13.15 1.13 -9.20
C LEU A 417 14.29 2.14 -9.36
N ILE A 418 15.06 2.06 -10.45
CA ILE A 418 16.17 2.99 -10.73
C ILE A 418 15.65 4.41 -10.98
N SER A 419 14.55 4.55 -11.72
CA SER A 419 13.91 5.86 -11.92
C SER A 419 13.40 6.44 -10.60
N THR A 420 12.85 5.62 -9.69
CA THR A 420 12.50 6.08 -8.34
C THR A 420 13.73 6.65 -7.61
N ALA A 421 14.87 5.96 -7.66
CA ALA A 421 16.10 6.45 -7.02
C ALA A 421 16.59 7.77 -7.62
N LEU A 422 16.57 7.89 -8.95
CA LEU A 422 16.95 9.12 -9.66
C LEU A 422 16.02 10.28 -9.27
N ILE A 423 14.70 10.04 -9.24
CA ILE A 423 13.71 11.06 -8.89
C ILE A 423 13.85 11.48 -7.42
N CYS A 424 14.12 10.55 -6.50
CA CYS A 424 14.46 10.91 -5.12
C CYS A 424 15.67 11.84 -5.05
N GLY A 425 16.71 11.59 -5.86
CA GLY A 425 17.86 12.49 -5.99
C GLY A 425 17.48 13.88 -6.53
N VAL A 426 16.60 13.95 -7.53
CA VAL A 426 16.09 15.22 -8.07
C VAL A 426 15.31 16.00 -7.02
N ILE A 427 14.45 15.34 -6.24
CA ILE A 427 13.67 15.98 -5.15
C ILE A 427 14.60 16.65 -4.12
N MET A 428 15.78 16.08 -3.86
CA MET A 428 16.75 16.67 -2.92
C MET A 428 17.41 17.96 -3.42
N VAL A 429 17.43 18.19 -4.74
CA VAL A 429 18.05 19.38 -5.35
C VAL A 429 17.04 20.52 -5.51
N ILE A 430 15.74 20.23 -5.51
CA ILE A 430 14.69 21.23 -5.69
C ILE A 430 14.60 22.12 -4.44
N PRO A 431 14.73 23.46 -4.57
CA PRO A 431 14.55 24.37 -3.44
C PRO A 431 13.10 24.36 -2.93
N ASN A 432 12.92 24.56 -1.62
CA ASN A 432 11.62 24.50 -0.95
C ASN A 432 10.59 25.53 -1.46
N ASP A 433 11.04 26.61 -2.10
CA ASP A 433 10.17 27.68 -2.61
C ASP A 433 9.39 27.27 -3.88
N TYR A 434 9.87 26.25 -4.60
CA TYR A 434 9.30 25.81 -5.87
C TYR A 434 8.33 24.63 -5.69
N HIS A 435 7.20 24.87 -5.01
CA HIS A 435 6.22 23.83 -4.68
C HIS A 435 5.70 23.03 -5.89
N ILE A 436 5.47 23.67 -7.04
CA ILE A 436 4.96 23.00 -8.25
C ILE A 436 5.95 21.93 -8.76
N TRP A 437 7.24 22.25 -8.77
CA TRP A 437 8.30 21.32 -9.19
C TRP A 437 8.47 20.18 -8.19
N SER A 438 8.41 20.47 -6.89
CA SER A 438 8.47 19.46 -5.83
C SER A 438 7.28 18.48 -5.92
N VAL A 439 6.06 18.99 -6.11
CA VAL A 439 4.87 18.16 -6.30
C VAL A 439 5.01 17.31 -7.56
N GLY A 440 5.39 17.91 -8.70
CA GLY A 440 5.57 17.18 -9.97
C GLY A 440 6.61 16.05 -9.86
N ALA A 441 7.78 16.32 -9.26
CA ALA A 441 8.81 15.32 -9.04
C ALA A 441 8.32 14.20 -8.10
N THR A 442 7.60 14.56 -7.04
CA THR A 442 7.06 13.57 -6.10
C THR A 442 5.99 12.68 -6.76
N MET A 443 5.14 13.25 -7.62
CA MET A 443 4.19 12.46 -8.42
C MET A 443 4.90 11.50 -9.37
N ALA A 444 5.97 11.94 -10.04
CA ALA A 444 6.78 11.06 -10.88
C ALA A 444 7.42 9.92 -10.07
N GLY A 445 7.90 10.21 -8.85
CA GLY A 445 8.45 9.20 -7.94
C GLY A 445 7.39 8.19 -7.48
N LYS A 446 6.19 8.69 -7.16
CA LYS A 446 5.04 7.85 -6.79
C LYS A 446 4.58 6.96 -7.95
N PHE A 447 4.58 7.47 -9.19
CA PHE A 447 4.32 6.71 -10.40
C PHE A 447 5.30 5.54 -10.55
N ALA A 448 6.61 5.84 -10.47
CA ALA A 448 7.67 4.86 -10.67
C ALA A 448 7.63 3.76 -9.59
N ILE A 449 7.50 4.12 -8.32
CA ILE A 449 7.42 3.12 -7.25
C ILE A 449 6.11 2.34 -7.29
N GLY A 450 4.99 2.99 -7.67
CA GLY A 450 3.69 2.36 -7.83
C GLY A 450 3.71 1.30 -8.93
N ALA A 451 4.38 1.58 -10.05
CA ALA A 451 4.61 0.63 -11.13
C ALA A 451 5.42 -0.59 -10.66
N ALA A 452 6.54 -0.36 -9.96
CA ALA A 452 7.35 -1.43 -9.39
C ALA A 452 6.55 -2.29 -8.39
N PHE A 453 5.78 -1.64 -7.52
CA PHE A 453 5.00 -2.31 -6.48
C PHE A 453 3.82 -3.12 -7.03
N GLY A 454 3.20 -2.72 -8.14
CA GLY A 454 2.21 -3.54 -8.83
C GLY A 454 2.82 -4.76 -9.53
N LEU A 455 3.98 -4.58 -10.16
CA LEU A 455 4.63 -5.62 -10.98
C LEU A 455 5.27 -6.74 -10.14
N ILE A 456 5.75 -6.44 -8.92
CA ILE A 456 6.45 -7.42 -8.08
C ILE A 456 5.56 -8.60 -7.66
N TYR A 457 4.26 -8.39 -7.47
CA TYR A 457 3.29 -9.46 -7.17
C TYR A 457 3.30 -10.52 -8.27
N LEU A 458 3.20 -10.07 -9.53
CA LEU A 458 3.22 -10.95 -10.70
C LEU A 458 4.58 -11.60 -10.88
N TYR A 459 5.64 -10.80 -10.84
CA TYR A 459 6.98 -11.28 -11.13
C TYR A 459 7.45 -12.34 -10.11
N THR A 460 7.13 -12.16 -8.83
CA THR A 460 7.38 -13.17 -7.79
C THR A 460 6.63 -14.46 -8.09
N ALA A 461 5.39 -14.37 -8.58
CA ALA A 461 4.60 -15.56 -8.92
C ALA A 461 5.18 -16.30 -10.14
N GLU A 462 5.69 -15.60 -11.16
CA GLU A 462 6.29 -16.20 -12.35
C GLU A 462 7.66 -16.83 -12.09
N LEU A 463 8.42 -16.33 -11.11
CA LEU A 463 9.80 -16.75 -10.85
C LEU A 463 9.92 -18.09 -10.10
N TYR A 464 8.89 -18.45 -9.33
CA TYR A 464 8.88 -19.66 -8.51
C TYR A 464 7.99 -20.77 -9.10
N PRO A 465 8.40 -22.04 -8.92
CA PRO A 465 7.59 -23.15 -9.38
C PRO A 465 6.28 -23.23 -8.62
N THR A 466 5.26 -23.81 -9.26
CA THR A 466 3.88 -23.90 -8.74
C THR A 466 3.79 -24.35 -7.28
N LEU A 467 4.62 -25.31 -6.87
CA LEU A 467 4.63 -25.90 -5.53
C LEU A 467 5.00 -24.93 -4.40
N VAL A 468 5.87 -23.95 -4.66
CA VAL A 468 6.33 -22.97 -3.64
C VAL A 468 5.97 -21.53 -3.98
N ARG A 469 5.24 -21.31 -5.08
CA ARG A 469 4.83 -19.99 -5.56
C ARG A 469 4.05 -19.19 -4.51
N SER A 470 3.06 -19.81 -3.89
CA SER A 470 2.24 -19.18 -2.84
C SER A 470 3.07 -18.83 -1.61
N LEU A 471 4.03 -19.68 -1.25
CA LEU A 471 4.96 -19.45 -0.14
C LEU A 471 5.92 -18.28 -0.42
N ALA A 472 6.44 -18.18 -1.65
CA ALA A 472 7.31 -17.08 -2.07
C ALA A 472 6.57 -15.74 -2.08
N VAL A 473 5.40 -15.66 -2.70
CA VAL A 473 4.56 -14.46 -2.70
C VAL A 473 4.12 -14.09 -1.27
N GLY A 474 3.76 -15.09 -0.46
CA GLY A 474 3.38 -14.90 0.95
C GLY A 474 4.52 -14.31 1.79
N SER A 475 5.74 -14.87 1.69
CA SER A 475 6.91 -14.37 2.42
C SER A 475 7.30 -12.95 1.99
N GLY A 476 7.28 -12.66 0.68
CA GLY A 476 7.50 -11.31 0.15
C GLY A 476 6.46 -10.31 0.66
N SER A 477 5.19 -10.70 0.69
CA SER A 477 4.11 -9.89 1.26
C SER A 477 4.32 -9.55 2.74
N MET A 478 4.80 -10.51 3.55
CA MET A 478 5.15 -10.26 4.96
C MET A 478 6.24 -9.20 5.09
N VAL A 479 7.31 -9.31 4.30
CA VAL A 479 8.41 -8.33 4.29
C VAL A 479 7.93 -6.96 3.80
N CYS A 480 7.03 -6.94 2.81
CA CYS A 480 6.36 -5.71 2.38
C CYS A 480 5.59 -5.04 3.53
N ARG A 481 4.89 -5.79 4.38
CA ARG A 481 4.22 -5.20 5.56
C ARG A 481 5.22 -4.62 6.55
N VAL A 482 6.39 -5.23 6.74
CA VAL A 482 7.47 -4.62 7.53
C VAL A 482 7.90 -3.27 6.94
N GLY A 483 8.05 -3.18 5.61
CA GLY A 483 8.30 -1.90 4.91
C GLY A 483 7.24 -0.84 5.19
N SER A 484 5.96 -1.23 5.27
CA SER A 484 4.86 -0.29 5.61
C SER A 484 4.86 0.16 7.08
N ILE A 485 5.35 -0.65 8.01
CA ILE A 485 5.52 -0.27 9.43
C ILE A 485 6.68 0.72 9.58
N VAL A 486 7.74 0.54 8.79
CA VAL A 486 8.93 1.40 8.81
C VAL A 486 8.69 2.74 8.07
N ALA A 487 7.85 2.78 7.04
CA ALA A 487 7.63 3.99 6.23
C ALA A 487 7.24 5.27 7.02
N PRO A 488 6.26 5.26 7.95
CA PRO A 488 5.91 6.45 8.73
C PRO A 488 7.06 6.92 9.64
N LEU A 489 7.85 5.97 10.15
CA LEU A 489 9.04 6.27 10.95
C LEU A 489 10.09 6.94 10.06
N CYS A 490 10.32 6.44 8.84
CA CYS A 490 11.20 7.06 7.85
C CYS A 490 10.76 8.50 7.52
N VAL A 491 9.47 8.76 7.30
CA VAL A 491 8.96 10.12 7.06
C VAL A 491 9.19 11.03 8.27
N SER A 492 9.07 10.50 9.49
CA SER A 492 9.31 11.25 10.72
C SER A 492 10.77 11.71 10.89
N LEU A 493 11.74 11.06 10.23
CA LEU A 493 13.15 11.52 10.22
C LEU A 493 13.35 12.87 9.51
N SER A 494 12.35 13.36 8.76
CA SER A 494 12.36 14.71 8.18
C SER A 494 12.52 15.81 9.24
N SER A 495 12.18 15.55 10.51
CA SER A 495 12.40 16.50 11.61
C SER A 495 13.88 16.72 11.93
N VAL A 496 14.74 15.75 11.62
CA VAL A 496 16.20 15.84 11.83
C VAL A 496 16.84 16.49 10.61
N TRP A 497 16.52 15.99 9.42
CA TRP A 497 16.94 16.59 8.16
C TRP A 497 15.89 16.34 7.09
N ILE A 498 15.45 17.42 6.45
CA ILE A 498 14.28 17.44 5.55
C ILE A 498 14.38 16.44 4.39
N PHE A 499 15.59 16.10 3.95
CA PHE A 499 15.87 15.20 2.83
C PHE A 499 16.21 13.75 3.23
N MET A 500 16.26 13.41 4.53
CA MET A 500 16.56 12.05 4.98
C MET A 500 15.62 10.98 4.41
N PRO A 501 14.28 11.18 4.39
CA PRO A 501 13.38 10.14 3.89
C PRO A 501 13.65 9.78 2.42
N GLN A 502 13.91 10.79 1.58
CA GLN A 502 14.18 10.64 0.15
C GLN A 502 15.54 9.99 -0.10
N LEU A 503 16.57 10.36 0.69
CA LEU A 503 17.89 9.74 0.60
C LEU A 503 17.83 8.24 0.93
N LEU A 504 17.20 7.88 2.04
CA LEU A 504 17.05 6.48 2.45
C LEU A 504 16.28 5.67 1.40
N LEU A 505 15.14 6.19 0.94
CA LEU A 505 14.36 5.53 -0.10
C LEU A 505 15.14 5.41 -1.41
N GLY A 506 15.87 6.44 -1.82
CA GLY A 506 16.67 6.46 -3.03
C GLY A 506 17.79 5.42 -3.02
N ILE A 507 18.52 5.28 -1.90
CA ILE A 507 19.58 4.28 -1.75
C ILE A 507 19.01 2.86 -1.85
N VAL A 508 17.94 2.57 -1.10
CA VAL A 508 17.34 1.23 -1.09
C VAL A 508 16.69 0.91 -2.46
N ALA A 509 16.07 1.89 -3.13
CA ALA A 509 15.55 1.75 -4.49
C ALA A 509 16.65 1.51 -5.53
N PHE A 510 17.79 2.20 -5.42
CA PHE A 510 18.92 1.99 -6.31
C PHE A 510 19.50 0.58 -6.17
N VAL A 511 19.77 0.15 -4.93
CA VAL A 511 20.28 -1.21 -4.64
C VAL A 511 19.29 -2.26 -5.14
N SER A 512 17.99 -2.10 -4.87
CA SER A 512 16.95 -3.01 -5.34
C SER A 512 16.89 -3.07 -6.87
N GLY A 513 16.98 -1.92 -7.55
CA GLY A 513 16.95 -1.84 -9.00
C GLY A 513 18.15 -2.53 -9.65
N VAL A 514 19.36 -2.32 -9.12
CA VAL A 514 20.58 -2.99 -9.61
C VAL A 514 20.50 -4.50 -9.39
N LEU A 515 20.08 -4.95 -8.21
CA LEU A 515 19.92 -6.39 -7.94
C LEU A 515 18.83 -7.03 -8.80
N THR A 516 17.78 -6.29 -9.17
CA THR A 516 16.74 -6.77 -10.08
C THR A 516 17.30 -7.13 -11.46
N LEU A 517 18.32 -6.41 -11.95
CA LEU A 517 18.98 -6.75 -13.22
C LEU A 517 19.66 -8.12 -13.18
N MET A 518 20.02 -8.62 -11.99
CA MET A 518 20.59 -9.94 -11.81
C MET A 518 19.54 -11.06 -11.81
N LEU A 519 18.24 -10.75 -11.84
CA LEU A 519 17.18 -11.75 -11.93
C LEU A 519 16.96 -12.22 -13.38
N PRO A 520 16.38 -13.42 -13.60
CA PRO A 520 16.07 -13.91 -14.95
C PRO A 520 14.79 -13.27 -15.51
N GLU A 521 14.72 -13.13 -16.84
CA GLU A 521 13.50 -12.64 -17.52
C GLU A 521 12.47 -13.77 -17.69
N THR A 522 11.19 -13.44 -17.48
CA THR A 522 10.04 -14.38 -17.52
C THR A 522 9.16 -14.20 -18.76
N LEU A 523 9.36 -13.15 -19.56
CA LEU A 523 8.61 -12.89 -20.80
C LEU A 523 8.62 -14.11 -21.74
N GLY A 524 7.43 -14.58 -22.11
CA GLY A 524 7.23 -15.63 -23.12
C GLY A 524 7.62 -17.04 -22.69
N LYS A 525 8.01 -17.25 -21.43
CA LYS A 525 8.42 -18.57 -20.92
C LYS A 525 7.27 -19.28 -20.20
N PRO A 526 7.14 -20.61 -20.33
CA PRO A 526 6.14 -21.36 -19.60
C PRO A 526 6.40 -21.29 -18.09
N LEU A 527 5.32 -21.34 -17.29
CA LEU A 527 5.42 -21.36 -15.83
C LEU A 527 6.12 -22.64 -15.38
N ALA A 528 7.23 -22.50 -14.66
CA ALA A 528 7.96 -23.64 -14.11
C ALA A 528 7.05 -24.44 -13.15
N THR A 529 7.07 -25.76 -13.30
CA THR A 529 6.38 -26.71 -12.42
C THR A 529 7.35 -27.32 -11.40
N THR A 530 8.63 -27.46 -11.77
CA THR A 530 9.69 -28.04 -10.94
C THR A 530 10.84 -27.05 -10.69
N TRP A 531 11.66 -27.34 -9.67
CA TRP A 531 12.87 -26.56 -9.39
C TRP A 531 13.93 -26.66 -10.49
N GLU A 532 13.98 -27.80 -11.20
CA GLU A 532 14.91 -28.00 -12.32
C GLU A 532 14.56 -27.10 -13.51
N GLU A 533 13.27 -26.91 -13.80
CA GLU A 533 12.81 -25.95 -14.81
C GLU A 533 13.11 -24.51 -14.40
N ALA A 534 12.96 -24.19 -13.11
CA ALA A 534 13.33 -22.87 -12.59
C ALA A 534 14.85 -22.61 -12.68
N ALA A 535 15.69 -23.62 -12.41
CA ALA A 535 17.15 -23.51 -12.54
C ALA A 535 17.60 -23.33 -14.01
N LYS A 536 16.88 -23.91 -14.97
CA LYS A 536 17.12 -23.68 -16.41
C LYS A 536 16.88 -22.23 -16.83
N LEU A 537 15.96 -21.51 -16.16
CA LEU A 537 15.76 -20.08 -16.40
C LEU A 537 16.99 -19.26 -16.00
N ASP A 538 17.69 -19.69 -14.95
CA ASP A 538 18.92 -19.06 -14.46
C ASP A 538 20.10 -19.41 -15.39
N ALA A 539 20.24 -20.66 -15.84
CA ALA A 539 21.31 -21.07 -16.75
C ALA A 539 21.22 -20.40 -18.14
N ALA A 540 20.00 -20.16 -18.66
CA ALA A 540 19.81 -19.44 -19.93
C ALA A 540 20.24 -17.96 -19.85
N LYS A 541 20.30 -17.38 -18.64
CA LYS A 541 20.84 -16.04 -18.42
C LYS A 541 22.36 -16.04 -18.58
N ASP A 542 23.05 -17.03 -18.01
CA ASP A 542 24.50 -17.14 -18.08
C ASP A 542 24.98 -17.37 -19.52
N SER A 543 24.22 -18.08 -20.35
CA SER A 543 24.53 -18.21 -21.79
C SER A 543 24.33 -16.89 -22.56
N SER A 544 23.25 -16.15 -22.29
CA SER A 544 23.00 -14.85 -22.94
C SER A 544 23.96 -13.73 -22.52
N SER A 545 24.59 -13.87 -21.34
CA SER A 545 25.58 -12.92 -20.83
C SER A 545 26.99 -13.20 -21.37
N GLY A 546 27.21 -14.38 -21.99
CA GLY A 546 28.47 -14.79 -22.62
C GLY A 546 28.56 -14.50 -24.11
N GLU A 547 27.46 -14.21 -24.80
CA GLU A 547 27.47 -13.82 -26.22
C GLU A 547 27.49 -12.29 -26.38
N LEU A 548 28.68 -11.71 -26.21
CA LEU A 548 29.05 -10.51 -26.96
C LEU A 548 29.21 -10.94 -28.43
N LEU A 549 28.11 -10.85 -29.18
CA LEU A 549 28.08 -11.11 -30.63
C LEU A 549 29.22 -10.36 -31.34
N PRO A 550 30.13 -11.05 -32.05
CA PRO A 550 30.84 -10.43 -33.15
C PRO A 550 29.83 -10.23 -34.29
N THR A 551 29.77 -9.02 -34.82
CA THR A 551 29.16 -8.73 -36.12
C THR A 551 29.71 -9.70 -37.17
N ALA A 552 28.86 -10.60 -37.67
CA ALA A 552 29.14 -11.39 -38.86
C ALA A 552 27.92 -11.36 -39.79
N ASN A 553 28.20 -10.81 -40.96
CA ASN A 553 27.35 -10.53 -42.11
C ASN A 553 26.21 -11.52 -42.40
N SER A 554 25.06 -10.93 -42.72
CA SER A 554 24.03 -11.55 -43.54
C SER A 554 24.59 -11.92 -44.91
N THR A 555 24.50 -13.21 -45.27
CA THR A 555 24.16 -13.73 -46.62
C THR A 555 24.49 -15.22 -46.63
N ALA A 556 23.48 -16.07 -46.41
CA ALA A 556 23.34 -17.42 -46.96
C ALA A 556 22.37 -18.20 -46.07
N LEU A 557 21.12 -18.30 -46.53
CA LEU A 557 20.22 -19.47 -46.40
C LEU A 557 18.80 -18.98 -46.71
N GLU A 558 18.62 -18.60 -47.96
CA GLU A 558 17.32 -18.50 -48.61
C GLU A 558 17.38 -19.51 -49.76
N GLU A 559 16.97 -20.76 -49.49
CA GLU A 559 16.38 -21.70 -50.44
C GLU A 559 16.16 -23.08 -49.80
N ARG A 560 14.99 -23.66 -50.10
CA ARG A 560 14.47 -25.01 -49.73
C ARG A 560 13.85 -25.06 -48.33
N GLU A 561 12.55 -25.31 -48.12
CA GLU A 561 11.63 -26.21 -48.83
C GLU A 561 10.18 -25.75 -48.66
N VAL A 562 9.46 -25.62 -49.77
CA VAL A 562 8.00 -25.77 -49.85
C VAL A 562 7.77 -26.81 -50.94
N ILE A 563 7.06 -27.91 -50.62
CA ILE A 563 5.99 -28.56 -51.40
C ILE A 563 5.78 -30.01 -50.90
N HIS A 564 4.58 -30.22 -50.35
CA HIS A 564 3.66 -31.36 -50.36
C HIS A 564 4.08 -32.84 -50.33
N SER A 565 3.42 -33.50 -49.37
CA SER A 565 2.81 -34.84 -49.40
C SER A 565 2.39 -35.40 -50.76
N GLU A 566 2.71 -36.67 -51.04
CA GLU A 566 1.77 -37.78 -51.30
C GLU A 566 2.51 -39.09 -51.67
N ASP A 567 1.81 -40.21 -51.47
CA ASP A 567 2.06 -41.60 -51.91
C ASP A 567 3.20 -42.40 -51.24
N ALA A 568 2.91 -43.41 -50.39
CA ALA A 568 2.25 -44.71 -50.65
C ALA A 568 3.14 -45.72 -51.39
N GLY A 569 3.47 -46.83 -50.71
CA GLY A 569 3.62 -48.15 -51.34
C GLY A 569 5.00 -48.82 -51.33
N LEU A 570 5.06 -49.92 -50.56
CA LEU A 570 5.52 -51.27 -50.96
C LEU A 570 7.03 -51.57 -51.18
N SER A 571 7.45 -52.65 -50.47
CA SER A 571 8.43 -53.71 -50.84
C SER A 571 9.87 -53.26 -51.14
N GLU A 572 10.94 -53.85 -50.60
CA GLU A 572 11.26 -55.18 -50.04
C GLU A 572 12.38 -55.01 -49.00
#